data_AF-A0A6L6CA13-F1
#
_entry.id   AF-A0A6L6CA13-F1
#
_cell.length_a   1.000
_cell.length_b   1.000
_cell.length_c   1.000
_cell.angle_alpha   90.00
_cell.angle_beta   90.00
_cell.angle_gamma   90.00
#
_symmetry.space_group_name_H-M   'P 1'
#
loop_
_entity.id
_entity.type
_entity.pdbx_description
1 polymer ?
#
loop_
_entity_poly.entity_id
_entity_poly.type
_entity_poly.pdbx_seq_one_letter_code
_entity_poly.pdbx_strand_id
1 'polypeptide(L)' 'YPSSPLIKLISKKLNDANDPFTTLVKNFKWTNDDQNGVAADLESGMTAAEAAQKWIDAHADIVKTWLGK' A
#
# COMPACT_ATOMS: atom_id res chain seq x y z
N TYR A 1 -15.14 -19.03 -4.94
CA TYR A 1 -14.86 -18.10 -6.05
C TYR A 1 -13.36 -18.14 -6.33
N PRO A 2 -12.89 -18.11 -7.59
CA PRO A 2 -11.45 -18.09 -7.85
C PRO A 2 -10.79 -16.86 -7.20
N SER A 3 -9.60 -17.04 -6.64
CA SER A 3 -8.79 -15.95 -6.11
C SER A 3 -8.10 -15.24 -7.28
N SER A 4 -8.44 -13.97 -7.49
CA SER A 4 -7.71 -13.10 -8.42
C SER A 4 -6.66 -12.32 -7.61
N PRO A 5 -5.35 -12.51 -7.86
CA PRO A 5 -4.34 -11.75 -7.15
C PRO A 5 -4.36 -10.28 -7.56
N LEU A 6 -4.13 -9.38 -6.60
CA LEU A 6 -3.88 -7.96 -6.88
C LEU A 6 -2.50 -7.80 -7.53
N ILE A 7 -2.48 -7.34 -8.78
CA ILE A 7 -1.25 -7.13 -9.55
C ILE A 7 -0.87 -5.65 -9.55
N LYS A 8 0.41 -5.35 -9.25
CA LYS A 8 0.98 -4.00 -9.30
C LYS A 8 1.88 -3.89 -10.51
N LEU A 9 1.59 -2.91 -11.37
CA LEU A 9 2.36 -2.64 -12.57
C LEU A 9 3.11 -1.32 -12.39
N ILE A 10 4.40 -1.32 -12.73
CA ILE A 10 5.24 -0.13 -12.75
C ILE A 10 5.86 0.06 -14.13
N SER A 11 6.16 1.31 -14.51
CA SER A 11 6.83 1.58 -15.77
C SER A 11 8.25 0.98 -15.78
N LYS A 12 8.75 0.62 -16.97
CA LYS A 12 10.13 0.15 -17.11
C LYS A 12 11.15 1.14 -16.53
N LYS A 13 10.96 2.43 -16.80
CA LYS A 13 11.81 3.51 -16.27
C LYS A 13 11.85 3.50 -14.74
N LEU A 14 10.70 3.34 -14.08
CA LEU A 14 10.63 3.25 -12.63
C LEU A 14 11.28 1.96 -12.11
N ASN A 15 11.03 0.83 -12.78
CA ASN A 15 11.64 -0.45 -12.40
C ASN A 15 13.18 -0.42 -12.47
N ASP A 16 13.73 0.31 -13.44
CA ASP A 16 15.16 0.40 -13.70
C ASP A 16 15.86 1.48 -12.84
N ALA A 17 15.11 2.43 -12.25
CA ALA A 17 15.66 3.52 -11.45
C ALA A 17 16.38 3.05 -10.17
N ASN A 18 15.98 1.89 -9.61
CA ASN A 18 16.58 1.28 -8.41
C ASN A 18 16.77 2.27 -7.23
N ASP A 19 15.86 3.23 -7.09
CA ASP A 19 15.88 4.25 -6.04
C ASP A 19 15.01 3.84 -4.82
N PRO A 20 15.02 4.61 -3.71
CA PRO A 20 14.21 4.30 -2.53
C PRO A 20 12.70 4.23 -2.82
N PHE A 21 12.21 5.02 -3.79
CA PHE A 21 10.80 5.00 -4.15
C PHE A 21 10.43 3.72 -4.92
N THR A 22 11.27 3.28 -5.87
CA THR A 22 11.12 2.00 -6.56
C THR A 22 11.13 0.84 -5.55
N THR A 23 11.98 0.92 -4.52
CA THR A 23 12.02 -0.07 -3.43
C THR A 23 10.71 -0.11 -2.66
N LEU A 24 10.19 1.05 -2.25
CA LEU A 24 8.89 1.16 -1.59
C LEU A 24 7.78 0.54 -2.44
N VAL A 25 7.68 0.91 -3.72
CA VAL A 25 6.60 0.41 -4.60
C VAL A 25 6.69 -1.09 -4.83
N LYS A 26 7.90 -1.65 -4.95
CA LYS A 26 8.13 -3.10 -5.10
C LYS A 26 7.76 -3.88 -3.83
N ASN A 27 8.01 -3.30 -2.65
CA ASN A 27 7.76 -3.95 -1.37
C ASN A 27 6.34 -3.73 -0.83
N PHE A 28 5.66 -2.67 -1.28
CA PHE A 28 4.31 -2.34 -0.87
C PHE A 28 3.41 -3.57 -1.03
N LYS A 29 2.74 -3.98 0.05
CA LYS A 29 1.84 -5.14 0.07
C LYS A 29 0.68 -4.86 1.00
N TRP A 30 -0.52 -5.01 0.45
CA TRP A 30 -1.76 -5.00 1.22
C TRP A 30 -2.44 -6.34 1.08
N THR A 31 -3.02 -6.77 2.18
CA THR A 31 -3.99 -7.86 2.26
C THR A 31 -5.38 -7.34 1.86
N ASN A 32 -6.37 -8.24 1.83
CA ASN A 32 -7.75 -7.82 1.66
C ASN A 32 -8.25 -7.04 2.88
N ASP A 33 -7.79 -7.38 4.08
CA ASP A 33 -8.22 -6.71 5.31
C ASP A 33 -7.71 -5.26 5.34
N ASP A 34 -6.49 -5.02 4.87
CA ASP A 34 -5.94 -3.66 4.75
C ASP A 34 -6.78 -2.80 3.78
N GLN A 35 -7.11 -3.37 2.62
CA GLN A 35 -7.94 -2.69 1.61
C GLN A 35 -9.35 -2.41 2.14
N ASN A 36 -9.97 -3.40 2.78
CA ASN A 36 -11.33 -3.30 3.31
C ASN A 36 -11.41 -2.30 4.47
N GLY A 37 -10.40 -2.27 5.34
CA GLY A 37 -10.35 -1.33 6.45
C GLY A 37 -10.29 0.12 5.97
N VAL A 38 -9.38 0.41 5.03
CA VAL A 38 -9.28 1.76 4.43
C VAL A 38 -10.56 2.10 3.66
N ALA A 39 -11.12 1.17 2.88
CA ALA A 39 -12.36 1.39 2.15
C ALA A 39 -13.54 1.72 3.09
N ALA A 40 -13.68 1.00 4.21
CA ALA A 40 -14.71 1.27 5.20
C ALA A 40 -14.57 2.67 5.83
N ASP A 41 -13.34 3.12 6.09
CA ASP A 41 -13.10 4.48 6.59
C ASP A 41 -13.52 5.55 5.57
N LEU A 42 -13.25 5.33 4.28
CA LEU A 42 -13.74 6.23 3.21
C LEU A 42 -15.27 6.25 3.15
N GLU A 43 -15.93 5.09 3.22
CA GLU A 43 -17.39 4.98 3.23
C GLU A 43 -18.01 5.66 4.46
N SER A 44 -17.29 5.68 5.59
CA SER A 44 -17.70 6.37 6.81
C SER A 44 -17.56 7.90 6.75
N GLY A 45 -17.01 8.43 5.65
CA GLY A 45 -16.88 9.87 5.40
C GLY A 45 -15.49 10.46 5.66
N MET A 46 -14.47 9.65 5.94
CA MET A 46 -13.10 10.15 6.01
C MET A 46 -12.58 10.53 4.62
N THR A 47 -11.69 11.52 4.56
CA THR A 47 -10.92 11.76 3.35
C THR A 47 -9.90 10.64 3.12
N ALA A 48 -9.45 10.49 1.87
CA ALA A 48 -8.42 9.50 1.53
C ALA A 48 -7.12 9.69 2.31
N ALA A 49 -6.73 10.94 2.59
CA ALA A 49 -5.54 11.23 3.37
C ALA A 49 -5.71 10.80 4.84
N GLU A 50 -6.86 11.09 5.45
CA GLU A 50 -7.15 10.72 6.84
C GLU A 50 -7.21 9.20 7.02
N ALA A 51 -7.93 8.50 6.13
CA ALA A 51 -8.04 7.04 6.18
C ALA A 51 -6.66 6.36 5.98
N ALA A 52 -5.87 6.85 5.02
CA ALA A 52 -4.51 6.36 4.80
C ALA A 52 -3.60 6.62 6.01
N GLN A 53 -3.63 7.82 6.58
CA GLN A 53 -2.82 8.18 7.74
C GLN A 53 -3.18 7.31 8.95
N LYS A 54 -4.47 7.16 9.24
CA LYS A 54 -4.98 6.28 10.31
C LYS A 54 -4.48 4.84 10.14
N TRP A 55 -4.52 4.31 8.91
CA TRP A 55 -4.01 2.96 8.65
C TRP A 55 -2.49 2.88 8.84
N ILE A 56 -1.73 3.87 8.36
CA ILE A 56 -0.26 3.94 8.52
C ILE A 56 0.13 3.98 9.99
N ASP A 57 -0.55 4.80 10.80
CA ASP A 57 -0.27 4.94 12.24
C ASP A 57 -0.51 3.62 12.99
N ALA A 58 -1.54 2.87 12.60
CA ALA A 58 -1.87 1.57 13.17
C ALA A 58 -0.96 0.42 12.68
N HIS A 59 -0.29 0.57 11.54
CA HIS A 59 0.50 -0.49 10.89
C HIS A 59 1.93 -0.03 10.54
N ALA A 60 2.53 0.77 11.42
CA ALA A 60 3.85 1.37 11.20
C ALA A 60 4.96 0.30 11.00
N ASP A 61 4.81 -0.87 11.61
CA ASP A 61 5.70 -2.02 11.43
C ASP A 61 5.63 -2.57 10.00
N ILE A 62 4.42 -2.72 9.45
CA ILE A 62 4.21 -3.13 8.06
C ILE A 62 4.80 -2.09 7.12
N VAL A 63 4.50 -0.81 7.33
CA VAL A 63 5.03 0.29 6.48
C VAL A 63 6.56 0.29 6.49
N LYS A 64 7.17 0.06 7.65
CA LYS A 64 8.63 -0.03 7.78
C LYS A 64 9.23 -1.15 6.93
N THR A 65 8.53 -2.26 6.73
CA THR A 65 9.00 -3.33 5.83
C THR A 65 9.11 -2.89 4.37
N TRP A 66 8.42 -1.83 3.97
CA TRP A 66 8.44 -1.34 2.59
C TRP A 66 9.64 -0.44 2.28
N LEU A 67 10.15 0.28 3.28
CA LEU A 67 11.13 1.36 3.11
C LEU A 67 12.55 0.88 2.75
N GLY A 68 12.81 -0.43 2.69
CA GLY A 68 14.13 -0.98 2.41
C GLY A 68 15.06 -0.93 3.63
N LYS A 69 16.33 -1.31 3.42
CA LYS A 69 17.41 -1.21 4.43
C LYS A 69 18.24 0.05 4.21
#